data_AF-A0A955R6S7-F1
#
_entry.id   AF-A0A955R6S7-F1
#
_cell.length_a   1.000
_cell.length_b   1.000
_cell.length_c   1.000
_cell.angle_alpha   90.00
_cell.angle_beta   90.00
_cell.angle_gamma   90.00
#
_symmetry.space_group_name_H-M   'P 1'
#
loop_
_entity.id
_entity.type
_entity.pdbx_description
1 polymer ?
#
loop_
_entity_poly.entity_id
_entity_poly.type
_entity_poly.pdbx_seq_one_letter_code
_entity_poly.pdbx_strand_id
1 'polypeptide(L)'
;MMECHEVRDLLVGWQDAELSPGETVKVEEHLETCAACRRHEQRLSDATPRPERLRPRLDQRVPPHVLAALADRVTADTILAAAQRPSPVRAPAGTRVASWLRAEARVPRGWMLVYAAVLFGAIGFGLSSFWQPGAPAPALASTNDGIPAGQFQPASYDPTRAAPDTDPTVPEGRTNDLGAPVVPDGGGIQ
;
A
#
# COMPACT_ATOMS: atom_id res chain seq x y z
N MET A 1 -12.16 -22.60 -6.52
CA MET A 1 -10.88 -22.10 -5.99
C MET A 1 -10.62 -20.75 -6.63
N MET A 2 -10.22 -19.77 -5.81
CA MET A 2 -9.87 -18.43 -6.27
C MET A 2 -8.50 -18.44 -6.94
N GLU A 3 -8.32 -17.66 -8.00
CA GLU A 3 -7.03 -17.62 -8.70
C GLU A 3 -6.00 -16.76 -7.95
N CYS A 4 -4.70 -17.04 -8.15
CA CYS A 4 -3.63 -16.29 -7.48
C CYS A 4 -3.65 -14.78 -7.80
N HIS A 5 -4.16 -14.39 -8.97
CA HIS A 5 -4.23 -12.98 -9.35
C HIS A 5 -5.34 -12.26 -8.58
N GLU A 6 -6.52 -12.86 -8.47
CA GLU A 6 -7.65 -12.34 -7.68
C GLU A 6 -7.27 -12.17 -6.20
N VAL A 7 -6.55 -13.16 -5.63
CA VAL A 7 -6.08 -13.09 -4.24
C VAL A 7 -5.12 -11.91 -4.04
N ARG A 8 -4.23 -11.64 -5.01
CA ARG A 8 -3.29 -10.53 -4.91
C ARG A 8 -4.00 -9.18 -4.87
N ASP A 9 -5.06 -9.02 -5.65
CA ASP A 9 -5.84 -7.79 -5.67
C ASP A 9 -6.61 -7.59 -4.35
N LEU A 10 -7.03 -8.68 -3.70
CA LEU A 10 -7.76 -8.64 -2.43
C LEU A 10 -6.86 -8.54 -1.19
N LEU A 11 -5.56 -8.83 -1.29
CA LEU A 11 -4.65 -8.89 -0.13
C LEU A 11 -4.51 -7.56 0.62
N VAL A 12 -4.58 -6.42 -0.08
CA VAL A 12 -4.52 -5.10 0.56
C VAL A 12 -5.77 -4.85 1.41
N GLY A 13 -6.96 -5.06 0.82
CA GLY A 13 -8.22 -4.93 1.56
C GLY A 13 -8.33 -5.92 2.72
N TRP A 14 -7.70 -7.10 2.61
CA TRP A 14 -7.64 -8.06 3.71
C TRP A 14 -6.78 -7.54 4.88
N GLN A 15 -5.59 -6.96 4.61
CA GLN A 15 -4.74 -6.36 5.64
C GLN A 15 -5.40 -5.19 6.36
N ASP A 16 -6.18 -4.38 5.64
CA ASP A 16 -6.89 -3.23 6.20
C ASP A 16 -8.26 -3.59 6.82
N ALA A 17 -8.62 -4.87 6.82
CA ALA A 17 -9.91 -5.40 7.30
C ALA A 17 -11.15 -4.78 6.60
N GLU A 18 -11.01 -4.48 5.30
CA GLU A 18 -12.06 -3.88 4.47
C GLU A 18 -12.86 -4.91 3.65
N LEU A 19 -12.41 -6.17 3.60
CA LEU A 19 -13.11 -7.23 2.86
C LEU A 19 -14.42 -7.66 3.54
N SER A 20 -15.36 -8.14 2.72
CA SER A 20 -16.54 -8.81 3.25
C SER A 20 -16.16 -10.15 3.92
N PRO A 21 -16.95 -10.66 4.88
CA PRO A 21 -16.62 -11.93 5.56
C PRO A 21 -16.40 -13.11 4.60
N GLY A 22 -17.14 -13.16 3.49
CA GLY A 22 -17.01 -14.22 2.50
C GLY A 22 -15.73 -14.13 1.67
N GLU A 23 -15.22 -12.93 1.42
CA GLU A 23 -13.94 -12.72 0.73
C GLU A 23 -12.76 -13.00 1.67
N THR A 24 -12.87 -12.60 2.93
CA THR A 24 -11.88 -12.90 3.98
C THR A 24 -11.61 -14.40 4.07
N VAL A 25 -12.67 -15.22 4.18
CA VAL A 25 -12.54 -16.69 4.26
C VAL A 25 -11.85 -17.26 3.01
N LYS A 26 -12.19 -16.77 1.81
CA LYS A 26 -11.57 -17.24 0.55
C LYS A 26 -10.09 -16.89 0.47
N VAL A 27 -9.71 -15.68 0.92
CA VAL A 27 -8.31 -15.24 0.97
C VAL A 27 -7.54 -16.10 1.97
N GLU A 28 -8.08 -16.32 3.17
CA GLU A 28 -7.45 -17.16 4.21
C GLU A 28 -7.23 -18.60 3.73
N GLU A 29 -8.27 -19.25 3.17
CA GLU A 29 -8.17 -20.60 2.61
C GLU A 29 -7.11 -20.70 1.50
N HIS A 30 -6.99 -19.67 0.66
CA HIS A 30 -5.96 -19.63 -0.37
C HIS A 30 -4.55 -19.45 0.23
N LEU A 31 -4.39 -18.64 1.27
CA LEU A 31 -3.10 -18.43 1.93
C LEU A 31 -2.62 -19.69 2.68
N GLU A 32 -3.52 -20.54 3.15
CA GLU A 32 -3.15 -21.83 3.74
C GLU A 32 -2.50 -22.79 2.74
N THR A 33 -2.93 -22.73 1.47
CA THR A 33 -2.50 -23.67 0.43
C THR A 33 -1.42 -23.12 -0.50
N CYS A 34 -1.39 -21.81 -0.74
CA CYS A 34 -0.51 -21.19 -1.74
C CYS A 34 0.70 -20.47 -1.12
N ALA A 35 1.87 -21.12 -1.19
CA ALA A 35 3.13 -20.54 -0.70
C ALA A 35 3.55 -19.25 -1.44
N ALA A 36 3.17 -19.08 -2.71
CA ALA A 36 3.50 -17.88 -3.47
C ALA A 36 2.71 -16.65 -2.98
N CYS A 37 1.42 -16.82 -2.67
CA CYS A 37 0.59 -15.75 -2.13
C CYS A 37 0.98 -15.39 -0.69
N ARG A 38 1.37 -16.37 0.16
CA ARG A 38 1.95 -16.08 1.49
C ARG A 38 3.20 -15.20 1.42
N ARG A 39 4.14 -15.51 0.52
CA ARG A 39 5.33 -14.66 0.32
C ARG A 39 4.99 -13.27 -0.21
N HIS A 40 3.86 -13.10 -0.88
CA HIS A 40 3.41 -11.79 -1.34
C HIS A 40 2.78 -10.99 -0.20
N GLU A 41 1.90 -11.62 0.58
CA GLU A 41 1.34 -11.06 1.82
C GLU A 41 2.46 -10.60 2.76
N GLN A 42 3.48 -11.43 2.98
CA GLN A 42 4.58 -11.07 3.88
C GLN A 42 5.36 -9.85 3.38
N ARG A 43 5.58 -9.74 2.05
CA ARG A 43 6.21 -8.55 1.46
C ARG A 43 5.36 -7.29 1.60
N LEU A 44 4.03 -7.41 1.47
CA LEU A 44 3.11 -6.30 1.75
C LEU A 44 3.18 -5.92 3.24
N SER A 45 3.13 -6.91 4.14
CA SER A 45 3.29 -6.73 5.59
C SER A 45 4.59 -6.02 5.98
N ASP A 46 5.69 -6.29 5.27
CA ASP A 46 7.00 -5.67 5.50
C ASP A 46 7.11 -4.25 4.90
N ALA A 47 6.47 -4.02 3.75
CA ALA A 47 6.48 -2.72 3.07
C ALA A 47 5.48 -1.72 3.68
N THR A 48 4.36 -2.19 4.20
CA THR A 48 3.34 -1.35 4.83
C THR A 48 3.81 -0.97 6.24
N PRO A 49 4.10 0.31 6.51
CA PRO A 49 4.49 0.73 7.85
C PRO A 49 3.30 0.51 8.78
N ARG A 50 3.38 -0.53 9.61
CA ARG A 50 2.31 -0.81 10.58
C ARG A 50 2.12 0.43 11.45
N PRO A 51 0.90 1.02 11.50
CA PRO A 51 0.65 2.20 12.31
C PRO A 51 0.91 1.92 13.79
N GLU A 52 0.90 0.66 14.22
CA GLU A 52 1.32 0.21 15.56
C GLU A 52 2.81 0.44 15.83
N ARG A 53 3.67 0.36 14.80
CA ARG A 53 5.10 0.67 14.88
C ARG A 53 5.38 2.17 14.82
N LEU A 54 4.45 2.94 14.23
CA LEU A 54 4.49 4.41 14.17
C LEU A 54 3.77 5.07 15.33
N ARG A 55 2.88 4.34 16.02
CA ARG A 55 2.40 4.75 17.33
C ARG A 55 3.63 4.84 18.21
N PRO A 56 3.89 6.01 18.82
CA PRO A 56 4.85 6.08 19.91
C PRO A 56 4.48 4.94 20.84
N ARG A 57 5.42 4.04 21.11
CA ARG A 57 5.25 2.97 22.09
C ARG A 57 4.58 3.60 23.31
N LEU A 58 3.28 3.37 23.53
CA LEU A 58 2.60 3.92 24.70
C LEU A 58 3.21 3.29 25.98
N ASP A 59 3.85 2.14 25.82
CA ASP A 59 4.73 1.43 26.74
C ASP A 59 6.10 2.13 26.96
N GLN A 60 6.56 3.00 26.05
CA GLN A 60 7.59 4.02 26.32
C GLN A 60 6.96 5.17 27.12
N ARG A 61 6.55 4.82 28.34
CA ARG A 61 6.28 5.65 29.51
C ARG A 61 5.75 7.04 29.17
N VAL A 62 4.45 7.12 28.94
CA VAL A 62 3.71 8.31 29.38
C VAL A 62 4.07 8.50 30.87
N PRO A 63 4.73 9.60 31.27
CA PRO A 63 5.16 9.76 32.64
C PRO A 63 3.96 9.62 33.60
N PRO A 64 4.12 8.98 34.78
CA PRO A 64 3.00 8.75 35.70
C PRO A 64 2.23 10.02 36.05
N HIS A 65 2.92 11.17 36.10
CA HIS A 65 2.30 12.47 36.37
C HIS A 65 1.39 12.96 35.22
N VAL A 66 1.65 12.57 33.97
CA VAL A 66 0.78 12.91 32.83
C VAL A 66 -0.50 12.07 32.90
N LEU A 67 -0.39 10.78 33.24
CA LEU A 67 -1.56 9.93 33.46
C LEU A 67 -2.38 10.40 34.66
N ALA A 68 -1.73 10.79 35.76
CA ALA A 68 -2.42 11.38 36.91
C ALA A 68 -3.10 12.70 36.55
N ALA A 69 -2.42 13.60 35.84
CA ALA A 69 -3.01 14.86 35.38
C ALA A 69 -4.16 14.66 34.38
N LEU A 70 -4.11 13.61 33.56
CA LEU A 70 -5.23 13.22 32.69
C LEU A 70 -6.38 12.64 33.51
N ALA A 71 -6.12 11.76 34.47
CA ALA A 71 -7.14 11.19 35.35
C ALA A 71 -7.84 12.28 36.17
N ASP A 72 -7.10 13.26 36.70
CA ASP A 72 -7.66 14.38 37.46
C ASP A 72 -8.52 15.32 36.60
N ARG A 73 -8.21 15.43 35.30
CA ARG A 73 -8.97 16.24 34.35
C ARG A 73 -10.15 15.51 33.71
N VAL A 74 -10.10 14.18 33.67
CA VAL A 74 -11.15 13.33 33.13
C VAL A 74 -12.04 12.88 34.29
N THR A 75 -12.95 13.76 34.70
CA THR A 75 -13.99 13.43 35.68
C THR A 75 -15.10 12.61 35.03
N ALA A 76 -15.84 11.83 35.83
CA ALA A 76 -17.03 11.12 35.37
C ALA A 76 -18.02 12.05 34.65
N ASP A 77 -18.15 13.30 35.14
CA ASP A 77 -18.99 14.32 34.52
C ASP A 77 -18.46 14.78 33.15
N THR A 78 -17.14 14.89 32.96
CA THR A 78 -16.58 15.18 31.62
C THR A 78 -16.79 14.04 30.64
N ILE A 79 -16.71 12.78 31.10
CA ILE A 79 -17.01 11.60 30.28
C ILE A 79 -18.51 11.57 29.94
N LEU A 80 -19.38 11.75 30.93
CA LEU A 80 -20.83 11.79 30.72
C LEU A 80 -21.21 12.94 29.79
N ALA A 81 -20.67 14.14 30.00
CA ALA A 81 -20.91 15.29 29.14
C ALA A 81 -20.39 15.04 27.72
N ALA A 82 -19.25 14.37 27.54
CA ALA A 82 -18.73 14.02 26.23
C ALA A 82 -19.55 12.91 25.55
N ALA A 83 -20.07 11.94 26.29
CA ALA A 83 -20.95 10.88 25.78
C ALA A 83 -22.37 11.39 25.46
N GLN A 84 -22.84 12.40 26.22
CA GLN A 84 -24.10 13.09 26.00
C GLN A 84 -24.02 14.15 24.92
N ARG A 85 -22.80 14.60 24.52
CA ARG A 85 -22.68 15.33 23.26
C ARG A 85 -23.28 14.43 22.20
N PRO A 86 -24.32 14.87 21.48
CA PRO A 86 -24.85 14.08 20.39
C PRO A 86 -23.67 13.80 19.48
N SER A 87 -23.26 12.52 19.43
CA SER A 87 -22.32 12.04 18.42
C SER A 87 -22.81 12.65 17.12
N PRO A 88 -21.98 13.34 16.32
CA PRO A 88 -22.43 13.95 15.08
C PRO A 88 -22.99 12.83 14.22
N VAL A 89 -24.30 12.61 14.37
CA VAL A 89 -25.08 11.57 13.73
C VAL A 89 -24.68 11.69 12.29
N ARG A 90 -24.19 10.59 11.71
CA ARG A 90 -23.69 10.51 10.33
C ARG A 90 -24.59 11.34 9.44
N ALA A 91 -24.22 12.60 9.26
CA ALA A 91 -24.96 13.48 8.39
C ALA A 91 -24.83 12.82 7.02
N PRO A 92 -25.94 12.65 6.27
CA PRO A 92 -25.91 11.96 5.00
C PRO A 92 -24.76 12.52 4.17
N ALA A 93 -23.95 11.63 3.57
CA ALA A 93 -22.58 11.88 3.12
C ALA A 93 -22.38 13.18 2.31
N GLY A 94 -23.42 13.72 1.68
CA GLY A 94 -23.39 15.02 0.98
C GLY A 94 -23.32 16.29 1.86
N THR A 95 -23.51 16.21 3.18
CA THR A 95 -23.59 17.42 4.04
C THR A 95 -22.32 17.75 4.83
N ARG A 96 -21.41 16.79 5.01
CA ARG A 96 -20.13 17.02 5.73
C ARG A 96 -19.15 17.90 4.95
N VAL A 97 -19.22 17.87 3.62
CA VAL A 97 -18.41 18.76 2.76
C VAL A 97 -18.80 20.23 3.03
N ALA A 98 -20.08 20.49 3.27
CA ALA A 98 -20.59 21.84 3.50
C ALA A 98 -20.20 22.43 4.87
N SER A 99 -19.95 21.61 5.90
CA SER A 99 -19.58 22.15 7.22
C SER A 99 -18.11 22.57 7.30
N TRP A 100 -17.20 21.87 6.60
CA TRP A 100 -15.80 22.31 6.50
C TRP A 100 -15.66 23.58 5.64
N LEU A 101 -16.48 23.70 4.58
CA LEU A 101 -16.61 24.94 3.80
C LEU A 101 -17.19 26.13 4.59
N ARG A 102 -17.91 25.86 5.69
CA ARG A 102 -18.45 26.90 6.60
C ARG A 102 -17.53 27.21 7.77
N ALA A 103 -16.44 26.45 7.99
CA ALA A 103 -15.40 26.90 8.90
C ALA A 103 -14.84 28.20 8.30
N GLU A 104 -15.00 29.31 9.02
CA GLU A 104 -14.88 30.70 8.56
C GLU A 104 -13.45 31.08 8.13
N ALA A 105 -12.88 30.39 7.14
CA ALA A 105 -11.84 30.96 6.33
C ALA A 105 -12.47 32.15 5.60
N ARG A 106 -12.27 33.37 6.14
CA ARG A 106 -12.57 34.62 5.45
C ARG A 106 -11.67 34.72 4.23
N VAL A 107 -11.98 33.97 3.19
CA VAL A 107 -11.29 34.07 1.91
C VAL A 107 -11.66 35.45 1.35
N PRO A 108 -10.69 36.34 1.12
CA PRO A 108 -10.97 37.64 0.53
C PRO A 108 -11.71 37.44 -0.80
N ARG A 109 -12.74 38.24 -1.07
CA ARG A 109 -13.59 38.08 -2.27
C ARG A 109 -12.78 38.02 -3.57
N GLY A 110 -11.63 38.70 -3.63
CA GLY A 110 -10.71 38.64 -4.76
C GLY A 110 -10.16 37.24 -5.05
N TRP A 111 -9.84 36.45 -4.03
CA TRP A 111 -9.33 35.08 -4.20
C TRP A 111 -10.40 34.13 -4.73
N MET A 112 -11.66 34.33 -4.37
CA MET A 112 -12.77 33.56 -4.97
C MET A 112 -12.90 33.83 -6.47
N LEU A 113 -12.73 35.08 -6.91
CA LEU A 113 -12.77 35.43 -8.33
C LEU A 113 -11.60 34.83 -9.11
N VAL A 114 -10.39 34.86 -8.54
CA VAL A 114 -9.21 34.22 -9.14
C VAL A 114 -9.44 32.71 -9.28
N TYR A 115 -9.89 32.05 -8.20
CA TYR A 115 -10.16 30.62 -8.23
C TYR A 115 -11.24 30.27 -9.26
N ALA A 116 -12.33 31.04 -9.30
CA ALA A 116 -13.39 30.84 -10.29
C ALA A 116 -12.86 31.00 -11.72
N ALA A 117 -12.05 32.03 -12.00
CA ALA A 117 -11.47 32.24 -13.32
C ALA A 117 -10.57 31.06 -13.75
N VAL A 118 -9.74 30.54 -12.84
CA VAL A 118 -8.90 29.36 -13.10
C VAL A 118 -9.77 28.12 -13.38
N LEU A 119 -10.80 27.89 -12.56
CA LEU A 119 -11.69 26.75 -12.72
C LEU A 119 -12.44 26.80 -14.05
N PHE A 120 -13.02 27.95 -14.41
CA PHE A 120 -13.70 28.13 -15.69
C PHE A 120 -12.74 28.02 -16.88
N GLY A 121 -11.50 28.52 -16.75
CA GLY A 121 -10.46 28.35 -17.76
C GLY A 121 -10.11 26.87 -17.99
N ALA A 122 -9.96 26.09 -16.92
CA ALA A 122 -9.66 24.66 -17.01
C ALA A 122 -10.82 23.86 -17.64
N ILE A 123 -12.06 24.15 -17.24
CA ILE A 123 -13.25 23.51 -17.82
C ILE A 123 -13.40 23.88 -19.29
N GLY A 124 -13.23 25.17 -19.64
CA GLY A 124 -13.28 25.65 -21.01
C GLY A 124 -12.20 25.00 -21.89
N PHE A 125 -10.98 24.89 -21.39
CA PHE A 125 -9.89 24.20 -22.08
C PHE A 125 -10.22 22.72 -22.30
N GLY A 126 -10.67 22.02 -21.26
CA GLY A 126 -11.09 20.61 -21.36
C GLY A 126 -12.20 20.40 -22.39
N LEU A 127 -13.25 21.21 -22.34
CA LEU A 127 -14.35 21.13 -23.31
C LEU A 127 -13.90 21.47 -24.74
N SER A 128 -13.02 22.46 -24.91
CA SER A 128 -12.49 22.81 -26.24
C SER A 128 -11.65 21.69 -26.85
N SER A 129 -10.87 20.99 -26.03
CA SER A 129 -10.07 19.84 -26.45
C SER A 129 -10.94 18.63 -26.83
N PHE A 130 -12.05 18.42 -26.13
CA PHE A 130 -13.00 17.35 -26.44
C PHE A 130 -13.77 17.60 -27.75
N TRP A 131 -14.06 18.86 -28.05
CA TRP A 131 -14.81 19.25 -29.24
C TRP A 131 -13.97 19.43 -30.51
N GLN A 132 -12.65 19.20 -30.48
CA GLN A 132 -11.83 19.12 -31.69
C GLN A 132 -11.98 17.72 -32.30
N PRO A 133 -12.87 17.53 -33.29
CA PRO A 133 -13.08 16.23 -33.90
C PRO A 133 -11.95 16.04 -34.92
N GLY A 134 -11.00 15.16 -34.61
CA GLY A 134 -10.02 14.73 -35.58
C GLY A 134 -8.80 15.63 -35.73
N ALA A 135 -8.22 16.12 -34.63
CA ALA A 135 -6.76 16.19 -34.64
C ALA A 135 -6.29 14.76 -34.94
N PRO A 136 -5.67 14.49 -36.11
CA PRO A 136 -5.13 13.15 -36.36
C PRO A 136 -4.22 12.88 -35.17
N ALA A 137 -4.46 11.77 -34.46
CA ALA A 137 -3.52 11.31 -33.46
C ALA A 137 -2.14 11.48 -34.11
N PRO A 138 -1.22 12.28 -33.52
CA PRO A 138 0.08 12.48 -34.14
C PRO A 138 0.53 11.08 -34.46
N ALA A 139 0.68 10.79 -35.76
CA ALA A 139 1.03 9.44 -36.19
C ALA A 139 2.23 9.14 -35.33
N LEU A 140 2.06 8.22 -34.36
CA LEU A 140 3.16 7.74 -33.58
C LEU A 140 4.00 7.14 -34.69
N ALA A 141 4.98 7.93 -35.14
CA ALA A 141 6.00 7.46 -36.02
C ALA A 141 6.48 6.26 -35.24
N SER A 142 6.08 5.09 -35.71
CA SER A 142 6.58 3.83 -35.23
C SER A 142 8.04 3.90 -35.64
N THR A 143 8.83 4.62 -34.85
CA THR A 143 10.26 4.43 -34.71
C THR A 143 10.37 3.10 -34.00
N ASN A 144 10.00 2.06 -34.76
CA ASN A 144 10.51 0.72 -34.67
C ASN A 144 11.96 0.69 -35.19
N ASP A 145 12.63 1.85 -35.28
CA ASP A 145 14.05 1.96 -35.00
C ASP A 145 14.23 1.44 -33.58
N GLY A 146 14.45 0.13 -33.48
CA GLY A 146 14.43 -0.63 -32.24
C GLY A 146 15.16 0.13 -31.15
N ILE A 147 14.44 0.39 -30.06
CA ILE A 147 15.03 0.91 -28.82
C ILE A 147 16.23 0.00 -28.54
N PRO A 148 17.48 0.49 -28.63
CA PRO A 148 18.64 -0.35 -28.47
C PRO A 148 18.56 -0.98 -27.09
N ALA A 149 18.86 -2.28 -26.99
CA ALA A 149 18.61 -3.10 -25.79
C ALA A 149 19.22 -2.55 -24.48
N GLY A 150 20.07 -1.52 -24.54
CA GLY A 150 20.59 -0.80 -23.38
C GLY A 150 19.73 0.36 -22.84
N GLN A 151 18.66 0.80 -23.52
CA GLN A 151 17.87 1.96 -23.08
C GLN A 151 16.69 1.62 -22.16
N PHE A 152 16.31 0.35 -22.03
CA PHE A 152 15.41 -0.10 -20.96
C PHE A 152 16.20 -0.38 -19.68
N GLN A 153 16.83 0.65 -19.13
CA GLN A 153 17.26 0.61 -17.73
C GLN A 153 16.28 1.45 -16.92
N PRO A 154 15.43 0.82 -16.08
CA PRO A 154 14.62 1.58 -15.13
C PRO A 154 15.58 2.41 -14.26
N ALA A 155 15.18 3.64 -13.90
CA ALA A 155 16.01 4.55 -13.09
C ALA A 155 16.45 3.97 -11.73
N SER A 156 15.93 2.80 -11.34
CA SER A 156 16.31 2.02 -10.16
C SER A 156 17.43 1.00 -10.39
N TYR A 157 17.90 0.80 -11.62
CA TYR A 157 19.00 -0.12 -11.91
C TYR A 157 20.35 0.58 -11.72
N ASP A 158 21.00 0.31 -10.59
CA ASP A 158 22.40 0.67 -10.36
C ASP A 158 23.29 -0.51 -10.79
N PRO A 159 24.01 -0.41 -11.93
CA PRO A 159 24.83 -1.51 -12.44
C PRO A 159 26.00 -1.84 -11.51
N THR A 160 26.42 -0.93 -10.63
CA THR A 160 27.53 -1.20 -9.70
C THR A 160 27.15 -2.19 -8.60
N ARG A 161 25.84 -2.41 -8.37
CA ARG A 161 25.34 -3.34 -7.35
C ARG A 161 25.13 -4.77 -7.85
N ALA A 162 25.13 -4.97 -9.17
CA ALA A 162 24.91 -6.27 -9.80
C ALA A 162 26.20 -6.97 -10.24
N ALA A 163 27.36 -6.32 -10.09
CA ALA A 163 28.64 -7.02 -10.23
C ALA A 163 28.74 -8.04 -9.07
N PRO A 164 28.76 -9.35 -9.34
CA PRO A 164 29.05 -10.32 -8.29
C PRO A 164 30.44 -9.96 -7.74
N ASP A 165 30.51 -9.76 -6.42
CA ASP A 165 31.78 -9.70 -5.68
C ASP A 165 32.55 -10.97 -6.02
N THR A 166 33.42 -10.86 -7.02
CA THR A 166 34.43 -11.86 -7.32
C THR A 166 35.51 -11.64 -6.29
N ASP A 167 35.27 -12.16 -5.09
CA ASP A 167 36.27 -12.33 -4.06
C ASP A 167 37.43 -13.15 -4.66
N PRO A 168 38.61 -12.58 -4.92
CA PRO A 168 39.71 -13.28 -5.58
C PRO A 168 40.46 -14.24 -4.64
N THR A 169 39.84 -14.67 -3.54
CA THR A 169 40.53 -15.37 -2.44
C THR A 169 39.89 -16.68 -2.00
N VAL A 170 39.36 -17.49 -2.94
CA VAL A 170 39.02 -18.89 -2.65
C VAL A 170 39.99 -19.82 -3.36
N PRO A 171 40.92 -20.48 -2.63
CA PRO A 171 41.81 -21.46 -3.23
C PRO A 171 41.02 -22.71 -3.67
N GLU A 172 41.15 -23.05 -4.95
CA GLU A 172 40.72 -24.32 -5.52
C GLU A 172 41.37 -25.48 -4.75
N GLY A 173 40.56 -26.34 -4.12
CA GLY A 173 41.09 -27.55 -3.51
C GLY A 173 40.17 -28.25 -2.52
N ARG A 174 39.12 -28.90 -3.00
CA ARG A 174 38.64 -30.18 -2.44
C ARG A 174 37.58 -30.83 -3.32
N THR A 175 38.00 -31.85 -4.05
CA THR A 175 37.13 -32.89 -4.59
C THR A 175 36.52 -33.67 -3.43
N ASN A 176 35.25 -33.44 -3.11
CA ASN A 176 34.51 -34.29 -2.19
C ASN A 176 34.04 -35.55 -2.93
N ASP A 177 34.89 -36.55 -2.83
CA ASP A 177 34.62 -37.95 -3.12
C ASP A 177 33.91 -38.53 -1.88
N LEU A 178 32.57 -38.55 -1.86
CA LEU A 178 31.80 -39.18 -0.78
C LEU A 178 30.49 -39.79 -1.30
N GLY A 179 30.57 -41.10 -1.58
CA GLY A 179 29.61 -42.08 -1.07
C GLY A 179 28.30 -42.24 -1.83
N ALA A 180 28.28 -43.18 -2.78
CA ALA A 180 27.05 -43.80 -3.26
C ALA A 180 26.30 -44.51 -2.11
N PRO A 181 24.96 -44.42 -2.04
CA PRO A 181 24.18 -45.18 -1.06
C PRO A 181 24.11 -46.66 -1.44
N VAL A 182 24.56 -47.52 -0.51
CA VAL A 182 24.36 -48.97 -0.55
C VAL A 182 22.87 -49.26 -0.32
N VAL A 183 22.24 -49.92 -1.30
CA VAL A 183 20.89 -50.48 -1.21
C VAL A 183 20.99 -51.84 -0.51
N PRO A 184 20.38 -52.05 0.68
CA PRO A 184 20.24 -53.39 1.22
C PRO A 184 19.08 -54.10 0.51
N ASP A 185 19.44 -55.19 -0.16
CA ASP A 185 18.56 -56.25 -0.62
C ASP A 185 18.20 -57.15 0.57
N GLY A 186 16.94 -57.56 0.66
CA GLY A 186 16.43 -58.45 1.70
C GLY A 186 15.01 -58.08 2.11
N GLY A 187 14.04 -58.97 2.10
CA GLY A 187 14.03 -60.39 1.79
C GLY A 187 12.58 -60.83 2.00
N GLY A 188 12.11 -61.73 1.14
CA GLY A 188 10.77 -62.28 1.23
C GLY A 188 10.56 -63.05 2.53
N ILE A 189 9.35 -62.94 3.08
CA ILE A 189 8.84 -63.86 4.09
C ILE A 189 7.58 -64.47 3.49
N GLN A 190 7.60 -65.81 3.37
CA GLN A 190 6.47 -66.67 3.09
C GLN A 190 5.58 -66.79 4.33
#